data_AF-A0A815KKD0-F1
#
_entry.id   AF-A0A815KKD0-F1
#
_cell.length_a   1.000
_cell.length_b   1.000
_cell.length_c   1.000
_cell.angle_alpha   90.00
_cell.angle_beta   90.00
_cell.angle_gamma   90.00
#
_symmetry.space_group_name_H-M   'P 1'
#
loop_
_entity.id
_entity.type
_entity.pdbx_description
1 polymer ?
#
loop_
_entity_poly.entity_id
_entity_poly.type
_entity_poly.pdbx_seq_one_letter_code
_entity_poly.pdbx_strand_id
1 'polypeptide(L)'
;MRTPTEGKRKHCLEFSNKQQSNNNNSTTAATRSMNVNNNNDYEIHDDIRISKQAVNFAMENHLQPHKFECNPKFKSNDHKQGVKFIQEFLRLITNDFREQNSTYSKPLGLETWWIDHNGDIQAITNEIDLYVYLCNEEHIPKEIEQIKITPHLPKHLPPQRSIMLKWVSYLILIEDISEELNMKFESIYSIQEIVGTKNNRSRNLRIDIKDRKEYNDILNNGIINLSGTMFNVDEYLPAPKLLICTRCNYPGHVKKVCTNSECDLCRRCGEDKNNDKDHKECEICCHHCGGNHLS
;
A
#
# COMPACT_ATOMS: atom_id res chain seq x y z
N MET A 1 29.49 -54.23 -18.25
CA MET A 1 28.65 -53.32 -19.07
C MET A 1 27.43 -52.97 -18.21
N ARG A 2 27.11 -51.75 -17.77
CA ARG A 2 27.58 -50.37 -18.01
C ARG A 2 27.68 -49.64 -16.65
N THR A 3 28.51 -48.61 -16.61
CA THR A 3 28.92 -47.72 -15.51
C THR A 3 27.79 -46.82 -14.95
N PRO A 4 28.01 -46.17 -13.78
CA PRO A 4 27.04 -45.30 -13.11
C PRO A 4 27.00 -43.89 -13.72
N THR A 5 25.83 -43.24 -13.69
CA THR A 5 25.69 -41.81 -14.01
C THR A 5 25.58 -40.98 -12.74
N GLU A 6 26.62 -40.19 -12.48
CA GLU A 6 26.66 -39.06 -11.55
C GLU A 6 25.65 -37.99 -11.99
N GLY A 7 24.69 -37.67 -11.13
CA GLY A 7 23.82 -36.50 -11.26
C GLY A 7 24.38 -35.33 -10.47
N LYS A 8 24.89 -34.32 -11.19
CA LYS A 8 25.45 -33.07 -10.66
C LYS A 8 24.43 -32.32 -9.78
N ARG A 9 24.79 -32.05 -8.52
CA ARG A 9 24.13 -31.05 -7.67
C ARG A 9 24.50 -29.65 -8.15
N LYS A 10 23.52 -28.84 -8.54
CA LYS A 10 23.69 -27.39 -8.65
C LYS A 10 23.19 -26.76 -7.35
N HIS A 11 24.13 -26.19 -6.59
CA HIS A 11 23.81 -25.14 -5.63
C HIS A 11 23.19 -23.97 -6.40
N CYS A 12 22.00 -23.53 -6.02
CA CYS A 12 21.48 -22.23 -6.44
C CYS A 12 22.23 -21.15 -5.67
N LEU A 13 23.31 -20.63 -6.26
CA LEU A 13 23.91 -19.35 -5.89
C LEU A 13 23.39 -18.25 -6.82
N GLU A 14 23.23 -17.08 -6.20
CA GLU A 14 23.56 -15.75 -6.73
C GLU A 14 22.94 -15.32 -8.07
N PHE A 15 22.04 -14.34 -7.99
CA PHE A 15 21.89 -13.36 -9.06
C PHE A 15 22.57 -12.05 -8.67
N SER A 16 23.61 -11.73 -9.44
CA SER A 16 24.42 -10.53 -9.37
C SER A 16 23.61 -9.27 -9.73
N ASN A 17 23.60 -8.28 -8.85
CA ASN A 17 23.32 -6.89 -9.23
C ASN A 17 24.64 -6.24 -9.67
N LYS A 18 24.85 -6.10 -10.98
CA LYS A 18 25.79 -5.11 -11.53
C LYS A 18 25.07 -3.76 -11.57
N GLN A 19 25.24 -2.95 -10.53
CA GLN A 19 25.17 -1.50 -10.66
C GLN A 19 26.61 -0.97 -10.61
N GLN A 20 27.04 -0.36 -11.71
CA GLN A 20 28.25 0.45 -11.74
C GLN A 20 27.98 1.73 -10.94
N SER A 21 28.54 1.82 -9.74
CA SER A 21 28.71 3.08 -9.02
C SER A 21 30.15 3.56 -9.21
N ASN A 22 30.29 4.72 -9.86
CA ASN A 22 31.51 5.51 -9.79
C ASN A 22 31.53 6.23 -8.44
N ASN A 23 32.54 5.92 -7.63
CA ASN A 23 32.92 6.67 -6.43
C ASN A 23 33.46 8.05 -6.81
N ASN A 24 33.20 9.04 -5.95
CA ASN A 24 34.22 9.98 -5.48
C ASN A 24 33.79 10.67 -4.16
N ASN A 25 34.49 10.28 -3.09
CA ASN A 25 35.14 11.07 -2.03
C ASN A 25 34.37 11.95 -1.02
N SER A 26 34.68 11.61 0.25
CA SER A 26 34.97 12.47 1.41
C SER A 26 33.77 13.18 2.07
N THR A 27 33.58 13.17 3.39
CA THR A 27 34.58 13.35 4.46
C THR A 27 34.00 12.91 5.81
N THR A 28 34.90 12.50 6.69
CA THR A 28 34.80 12.08 8.10
C THR A 28 34.08 13.03 9.06
N ALA A 29 33.32 12.50 10.03
CA ALA A 29 33.39 12.93 11.44
C ALA A 29 32.67 11.98 12.43
N ALA A 30 33.48 11.39 13.32
CA ALA A 30 33.27 11.18 14.75
C ALA A 30 32.15 10.24 15.26
N THR A 31 32.50 8.97 15.33
CA THR A 31 32.02 7.99 16.30
C THR A 31 32.46 8.37 17.72
N ARG A 32 31.55 8.34 18.70
CA ARG A 32 31.90 8.24 20.13
C ARG A 32 31.40 6.90 20.64
N SER A 33 32.32 5.94 20.72
CA SER A 33 32.13 4.64 21.34
C SER A 33 31.89 4.78 22.84
N MET A 34 30.89 4.06 23.36
CA MET A 34 30.97 3.45 24.67
C MET A 34 30.99 1.93 24.50
N ASN A 35 32.13 1.37 24.84
CA ASN A 35 32.36 -0.05 25.07
C ASN A 35 31.45 -0.52 26.21
N VAL A 36 30.59 -1.50 25.95
CA VAL A 36 30.15 -2.45 26.97
C VAL A 36 30.52 -3.83 26.44
N ASN A 37 31.43 -4.48 27.16
CA ASN A 37 31.96 -5.80 26.86
C ASN A 37 30.88 -6.87 27.06
N ASN A 38 30.92 -7.84 26.15
CA ASN A 38 30.17 -9.08 26.09
C ASN A 38 30.10 -9.85 27.40
N ASN A 39 28.91 -10.33 27.74
CA ASN A 39 28.60 -11.75 27.89
C ASN A 39 27.12 -11.83 28.26
N ASN A 40 26.30 -12.35 27.34
CA ASN A 40 25.16 -13.21 27.63
C ASN A 40 24.58 -13.67 26.28
N ASP A 41 24.60 -14.99 26.13
CA ASP A 41 23.67 -15.85 25.41
C ASP A 41 22.83 -15.20 24.30
N TYR A 42 23.08 -15.66 23.08
CA TYR A 42 22.24 -15.40 21.92
C TYR A 42 20.80 -15.88 22.20
N GLU A 43 19.94 -14.96 22.62
CA GLU A 43 18.51 -15.10 22.40
C GLU A 43 18.27 -15.07 20.89
N ILE A 44 18.04 -16.27 20.34
CA ILE A 44 17.54 -16.43 18.98
C ILE A 44 16.10 -15.92 19.02
N HIS A 45 15.92 -14.64 18.69
CA HIS A 45 14.63 -14.16 18.24
C HIS A 45 14.32 -14.90 16.93
N ASP A 46 13.45 -15.90 17.02
CA ASP A 46 12.82 -16.53 15.86
C ASP A 46 11.88 -15.51 15.21
N ASP A 47 12.49 -14.58 14.47
CA ASP A 47 11.79 -13.67 13.58
C ASP A 47 11.02 -14.50 12.55
N ILE A 48 9.71 -14.33 12.49
CA ILE A 48 8.91 -14.79 11.35
C ILE A 48 9.55 -14.17 10.10
N ARG A 49 10.20 -14.99 9.27
CA ARG A 49 10.82 -14.57 8.02
C ARG A 49 9.76 -14.33 6.95
N ILE A 50 8.97 -13.27 7.13
CA ILE A 50 8.26 -12.68 6.00
C ILE A 50 9.35 -12.25 5.01
N SER A 51 9.31 -12.79 3.79
CA SER A 51 10.34 -12.44 2.80
C SER A 51 10.37 -10.92 2.67
N LYS A 52 11.57 -10.31 2.60
CA LYS A 52 11.71 -8.87 2.37
C LYS A 52 10.87 -8.39 1.18
N GLN A 53 10.64 -9.26 0.22
CA GLN A 53 9.77 -9.05 -0.93
C GLN A 53 8.26 -9.02 -0.58
N ALA A 54 7.77 -9.90 0.30
CA ALA A 54 6.40 -9.80 0.83
C ALA A 54 6.20 -8.56 1.70
N VAL A 55 7.20 -8.19 2.50
CA VAL A 55 7.19 -6.94 3.26
C VAL A 55 7.15 -5.75 2.31
N ASN A 56 8.05 -5.69 1.33
CA ASN A 56 8.07 -4.62 0.33
C ASN A 56 6.77 -4.55 -0.48
N PHE A 57 6.22 -5.68 -0.93
CA PHE A 57 4.94 -5.72 -1.66
C PHE A 57 3.75 -5.29 -0.78
N ALA A 58 3.75 -5.67 0.51
CA ALA A 58 2.75 -5.19 1.46
C ALA A 58 2.92 -3.71 1.82
N MET A 59 4.14 -3.17 1.67
CA MET A 59 4.49 -1.78 1.94
C MET A 59 4.42 -0.88 0.70
N GLU A 60 4.42 -1.44 -0.52
CA GLU A 60 4.30 -0.67 -1.74
C GLU A 60 2.88 -0.09 -1.81
N ASN A 61 2.81 1.25 -1.85
CA ASN A 61 1.57 2.00 -1.99
C ASN A 61 1.01 1.76 -3.40
N HIS A 62 0.38 0.62 -3.63
CA HIS A 62 -0.30 0.32 -4.88
C HIS A 62 -1.58 1.15 -4.97
N LEU A 63 -1.41 2.42 -5.34
CA LEU A 63 -2.49 3.33 -5.64
C LEU A 63 -3.19 2.87 -6.93
N GLN A 64 -4.52 2.98 -6.95
CA GLN A 64 -5.28 2.61 -8.16
C GLN A 64 -4.98 3.61 -9.27
N PRO A 65 -5.06 3.23 -10.55
CA PRO A 65 -4.98 4.20 -11.63
C PRO A 65 -6.15 5.20 -11.56
N HIS A 66 -5.86 6.49 -11.75
CA HIS A 66 -6.87 7.48 -12.08
C HIS A 66 -7.30 7.30 -13.53
N LYS A 67 -8.60 7.20 -13.75
CA LYS A 67 -9.18 7.18 -15.09
C LYS A 67 -9.77 8.55 -15.41
N PHE A 68 -9.36 9.11 -16.54
CA PHE A 68 -9.88 10.34 -17.10
C PHE A 68 -10.61 10.01 -18.39
N GLU A 69 -11.94 10.15 -18.38
CA GLU A 69 -12.73 10.03 -19.59
C GLU A 69 -12.48 11.23 -20.49
N CYS A 70 -12.11 10.98 -21.75
CA CYS A 70 -11.76 12.02 -22.70
C CYS A 70 -12.83 12.18 -23.77
N ASN A 71 -13.08 13.41 -24.25
CA ASN A 71 -13.95 13.65 -25.40
C ASN A 71 -13.47 14.87 -26.22
N PRO A 72 -12.98 14.69 -27.46
CA PRO A 72 -12.95 13.44 -28.23
C PRO A 72 -12.00 12.38 -27.65
N LYS A 73 -12.28 11.11 -27.95
CA LYS A 73 -11.43 9.98 -27.54
C LYS A 73 -10.09 10.03 -28.27
N PHE A 74 -9.02 9.66 -27.57
CA PHE A 74 -7.72 9.45 -28.20
C PHE A 74 -7.76 8.24 -29.13
N LYS A 75 -7.00 8.28 -30.22
CA LYS A 75 -6.75 7.06 -31.01
C LYS A 75 -5.83 6.15 -30.21
N SER A 76 -6.10 4.84 -30.22
CA SER A 76 -5.43 3.82 -29.39
C SER A 76 -3.91 3.70 -29.56
N ASN A 77 -3.30 4.42 -30.51
CA ASN A 77 -1.85 4.48 -30.73
C ASN A 77 -1.30 5.91 -30.82
N ASP A 78 -2.07 6.94 -30.46
CA ASP A 78 -1.61 8.34 -30.52
C ASP A 78 -0.84 8.74 -29.25
N HIS A 79 0.27 8.03 -29.01
CA HIS A 79 1.13 8.28 -27.86
C HIS A 79 1.68 9.71 -27.86
N LYS A 80 1.90 10.32 -29.04
CA LYS A 80 2.39 11.70 -29.13
C LYS A 80 1.37 12.70 -28.60
N GLN A 81 0.10 12.55 -28.96
CA GLN A 81 -0.97 13.38 -28.42
C GLN A 81 -1.16 13.13 -26.91
N GLY A 82 -1.10 11.88 -26.47
CA GLY A 82 -1.16 11.52 -25.05
C GLY A 82 -0.04 12.18 -24.23
N VAL A 83 1.21 12.19 -24.72
CA VAL A 83 2.34 12.85 -24.04
C VAL A 83 2.07 14.34 -23.86
N LYS A 84 1.60 15.02 -24.91
CA LYS A 84 1.28 16.45 -24.86
C LYS A 84 0.17 16.74 -23.85
N PHE A 85 -0.89 15.93 -23.89
CA PHE A 85 -2.00 16.03 -22.95
C PHE A 85 -1.52 15.90 -21.51
N ILE A 86 -0.71 14.89 -21.19
CA ILE A 86 -0.19 14.68 -19.83
C ILE A 86 0.72 15.83 -19.37
N GLN A 87 1.59 16.32 -20.26
CA GLN A 87 2.45 17.46 -19.94
C GLN A 87 1.63 18.71 -19.62
N GLU A 88 0.61 18.99 -20.43
CA GLU A 88 -0.26 20.14 -20.22
C GLU A 88 -1.15 19.97 -18.99
N PHE A 89 -1.68 18.75 -18.76
CA PHE A 89 -2.43 18.40 -17.57
C PHE A 89 -1.62 18.66 -16.29
N LEU A 90 -0.40 18.11 -16.22
CA LEU A 90 0.50 18.34 -15.09
C LEU A 90 0.82 19.82 -14.92
N ARG A 91 1.09 20.53 -16.02
CA ARG A 91 1.36 21.98 -15.99
C ARG A 91 0.20 22.77 -15.37
N LEU A 92 -1.03 22.44 -15.73
CA LEU A 92 -2.23 23.14 -15.26
C LEU A 92 -2.50 22.89 -13.77
N ILE A 93 -2.33 21.65 -13.29
CA ILE A 93 -2.60 21.33 -11.87
C ILE A 93 -1.44 21.70 -10.94
N THR A 94 -0.23 21.91 -11.45
CA THR A 94 0.96 22.10 -10.60
C THR A 94 0.86 23.31 -9.69
N ASN A 95 0.33 24.43 -10.16
CA ASN A 95 0.25 25.64 -9.36
C ASN A 95 -0.79 25.50 -8.24
N ASP A 96 -2.02 25.08 -8.57
CA ASP A 96 -3.09 24.86 -7.58
C ASP A 96 -2.68 23.79 -6.54
N PHE A 97 -2.08 22.69 -6.98
CA PHE A 97 -1.54 21.68 -6.07
C PHE A 97 -0.52 22.25 -5.08
N ARG A 98 0.42 23.09 -5.55
CA ARG A 98 1.46 23.68 -4.71
C ARG A 98 0.93 24.76 -3.76
N GLU A 99 -0.11 25.48 -4.17
CA GLU A 99 -0.77 26.45 -3.29
C GLU A 99 -1.41 25.74 -2.09
N GLN A 100 -2.06 24.59 -2.32
CA GLN A 100 -2.64 23.77 -1.26
C GLN A 100 -1.60 22.98 -0.46
N ASN A 101 -0.49 22.62 -1.10
CA ASN A 101 0.59 21.82 -0.52
C ASN A 101 1.91 22.60 -0.53
N SER A 102 1.95 23.74 0.15
CA SER A 102 3.10 24.69 0.12
C SER A 102 4.44 24.09 0.56
N THR A 103 4.43 22.99 1.32
CA THR A 103 5.63 22.26 1.74
C THR A 103 6.17 21.30 0.66
N TYR A 104 5.39 21.06 -0.40
CA TYR A 104 5.76 20.15 -1.47
C TYR A 104 6.71 20.83 -2.47
N SER A 105 7.93 20.31 -2.57
CA SER A 105 9.02 20.90 -3.36
C SER A 105 9.41 20.10 -4.60
N LYS A 106 8.89 18.89 -4.76
CA LYS A 106 9.26 17.99 -5.86
C LYS A 106 8.50 18.40 -7.15
N PRO A 107 8.97 17.96 -8.33
CA PRO A 107 8.17 18.03 -9.55
C PRO A 107 6.99 17.05 -9.44
N LEU A 108 5.79 17.50 -9.78
CA LEU A 108 4.65 16.58 -9.92
C LEU A 108 4.87 15.63 -11.08
N GLY A 109 4.56 14.37 -10.86
CA GLY A 109 4.73 13.32 -11.84
C GLY A 109 3.65 12.27 -11.76
N LEU A 110 3.32 11.73 -12.93
CA LEU A 110 2.63 10.47 -13.07
C LEU A 110 3.70 9.43 -13.40
N GLU A 111 3.86 8.44 -12.53
CA GLU A 111 4.86 7.37 -12.66
C GLU A 111 4.65 6.59 -13.96
N THR A 112 3.38 6.34 -14.31
CA THR A 112 3.00 5.64 -15.52
C THR A 112 1.64 6.15 -15.98
N TRP A 113 1.44 6.25 -17.29
CA TRP A 113 0.15 6.55 -17.88
C TRP A 113 0.02 5.85 -19.24
N TRP A 114 -1.21 5.64 -19.69
CA TRP A 114 -1.50 5.05 -20.99
C TRP A 114 -2.88 5.47 -21.51
N ILE A 115 -3.08 5.33 -22.81
CA ILE A 115 -4.40 5.44 -23.44
C ILE A 115 -5.03 4.03 -23.42
N ASP A 116 -6.21 3.89 -22.83
CA ASP A 116 -6.91 2.60 -22.80
C ASP A 116 -7.60 2.28 -24.14
N HIS A 117 -8.22 1.10 -24.23
CA HIS A 117 -8.88 0.64 -25.45
C HIS A 117 -10.09 1.50 -25.87
N ASN A 118 -10.64 2.30 -24.97
CA ASN A 118 -11.73 3.23 -25.26
C ASN A 118 -11.22 4.60 -25.72
N GLY A 119 -9.91 4.84 -25.65
CA GLY A 119 -9.32 6.14 -25.92
C GLY A 119 -9.38 7.10 -24.74
N ASP A 120 -9.55 6.59 -23.52
CA ASP A 120 -9.47 7.35 -22.27
C ASP A 120 -8.04 7.29 -21.69
N ILE A 121 -7.70 8.25 -20.83
CA ILE A 121 -6.38 8.29 -20.19
C ILE A 121 -6.44 7.59 -18.83
N GLN A 122 -5.46 6.72 -18.58
CA GLN A 122 -5.22 6.09 -17.29
C GLN A 122 -3.87 6.57 -16.77
N ALA A 123 -3.78 6.93 -15.49
CA ALA A 123 -2.56 7.45 -14.89
C ALA A 123 -2.35 6.92 -13.48
N ILE A 124 -1.11 6.58 -13.15
CA ILE A 124 -0.67 6.13 -11.83
C ILE A 124 0.28 7.18 -11.28
N THR A 125 0.07 7.56 -10.03
CA THR A 125 1.05 8.27 -9.21
C THR A 125 1.39 7.41 -8.00
N ASN A 126 2.62 7.51 -7.52
CA ASN A 126 3.04 6.91 -6.24
C ASN A 126 2.89 7.90 -5.07
N GLU A 127 2.46 9.13 -5.36
CA GLU A 127 2.34 10.19 -4.37
C GLU A 127 0.91 10.28 -3.86
N ILE A 128 0.73 9.97 -2.58
CA ILE A 128 -0.59 9.95 -1.93
C ILE A 128 -1.25 11.34 -1.98
N ASP A 129 -0.47 12.40 -1.76
CA ASP A 129 -1.00 13.76 -1.75
C ASP A 129 -1.53 14.16 -3.14
N LEU A 130 -0.78 13.85 -4.21
CA LEU A 130 -1.25 14.06 -5.58
C LEU A 130 -2.47 13.18 -5.90
N TYR A 131 -2.47 11.92 -5.47
CA TYR A 131 -3.60 11.01 -5.67
C TYR A 131 -4.90 11.58 -5.07
N VAL A 132 -4.85 12.02 -3.82
CA VAL A 132 -6.01 12.57 -3.11
C VAL A 132 -6.46 13.89 -3.73
N TYR A 133 -5.51 14.74 -4.13
CA TYR A 133 -5.81 15.96 -4.85
C TYR A 133 -6.60 15.68 -6.16
N LEU A 134 -6.19 14.65 -6.91
CA LEU A 134 -6.87 14.18 -8.10
C LEU A 134 -8.20 13.43 -7.82
N CYS A 135 -8.58 13.24 -6.55
CA CYS A 135 -9.91 12.77 -6.16
C CYS A 135 -10.91 13.93 -5.96
N ASN A 136 -10.53 15.17 -6.24
CA ASN A 136 -11.44 16.31 -6.29
C ASN A 136 -11.61 16.80 -7.73
N GLU A 137 -12.84 16.70 -8.26
CA GLU A 137 -13.16 17.13 -9.63
C GLU A 137 -12.93 18.64 -9.83
N GLU A 138 -13.03 19.45 -8.79
CA GLU A 138 -12.81 20.89 -8.85
C GLU A 138 -11.36 21.27 -9.20
N HIS A 139 -10.41 20.42 -8.84
CA HIS A 139 -8.99 20.61 -9.12
C HIS A 139 -8.56 20.11 -10.50
N ILE A 140 -9.47 19.46 -11.23
CA ILE A 140 -9.18 18.83 -12.51
C ILE A 140 -9.61 19.77 -13.65
N PRO A 141 -8.71 20.08 -14.60
CA PRO A 141 -9.07 20.88 -15.76
C PRO A 141 -10.24 20.23 -16.51
N LYS A 142 -11.29 20.99 -16.81
CA LYS A 142 -12.46 20.50 -17.55
C LYS A 142 -12.16 20.22 -19.02
N GLU A 143 -11.14 20.88 -19.57
CA GLU A 143 -10.74 20.79 -20.97
C GLU A 143 -9.25 21.07 -21.15
N ILE A 144 -8.58 20.28 -22.01
CA ILE A 144 -7.19 20.48 -22.44
C ILE A 144 -7.13 20.29 -23.94
N GLU A 145 -6.61 21.27 -24.69
CA GLU A 145 -6.46 21.19 -26.15
C GLU A 145 -7.74 20.70 -26.88
N GLN A 146 -8.92 21.22 -26.50
CA GLN A 146 -10.24 20.83 -27.05
C GLN A 146 -10.72 19.43 -26.65
N ILE A 147 -10.04 18.76 -25.72
CA ILE A 147 -10.42 17.48 -25.14
C ILE A 147 -11.07 17.75 -23.78
N LYS A 148 -12.37 17.50 -23.68
CA LYS A 148 -13.11 17.52 -22.42
C LYS A 148 -12.69 16.34 -21.55
N ILE A 149 -12.56 16.59 -20.26
CA ILE A 149 -12.06 15.64 -19.28
C ILE A 149 -13.14 15.43 -18.21
N THR A 150 -13.49 14.17 -17.96
CA THR A 150 -14.35 13.78 -16.85
C THR A 150 -13.62 12.74 -16.00
N PRO A 151 -13.23 13.05 -14.75
CA PRO A 151 -12.51 12.09 -13.92
C PRO A 151 -13.45 11.03 -13.35
N HIS A 152 -12.98 9.79 -13.28
CA HIS A 152 -13.62 8.74 -12.50
C HIS A 152 -13.02 8.71 -11.10
N LEU A 153 -13.80 9.19 -10.13
CA LEU A 153 -13.39 9.23 -8.74
C LEU A 153 -13.45 7.82 -8.11
N PRO A 154 -12.46 7.44 -7.29
CA PRO A 154 -12.48 6.16 -6.60
C PRO A 154 -13.58 6.13 -5.53
N LYS A 155 -14.05 4.95 -5.15
CA LYS A 155 -15.02 4.84 -4.04
C LYS A 155 -14.40 5.18 -2.68
N HIS A 156 -13.09 4.94 -2.54
CA HIS A 156 -12.35 5.15 -1.30
C HIS A 156 -10.99 5.76 -1.59
N LEU A 157 -10.52 6.57 -0.65
CA LEU A 157 -9.16 7.07 -0.66
C LEU A 157 -8.15 5.95 -0.31
N PRO A 158 -6.85 6.17 -0.48
CA PRO A 158 -5.84 5.25 -0.01
C PRO A 158 -5.90 5.11 1.53
N PRO A 159 -5.56 3.94 2.09
CA PRO A 159 -5.63 3.70 3.54
C PRO A 159 -4.87 4.72 4.40
N GLN A 160 -3.79 5.31 3.87
CA GLN A 160 -2.99 6.36 4.51
C GLN A 160 -3.75 7.67 4.71
N ARG A 161 -4.98 7.75 4.19
CA ARG A 161 -5.92 8.87 4.31
C ARG A 161 -7.25 8.42 4.88
N SER A 162 -7.20 7.34 5.64
CA SER A 162 -8.35 6.73 6.26
C SER A 162 -8.12 6.56 7.75
N ILE A 163 -9.13 6.87 8.53
CA ILE A 163 -9.18 6.59 9.96
C ILE A 163 -10.22 5.50 10.23
N MET A 164 -10.12 4.87 11.39
CA MET A 164 -11.08 3.91 11.90
C MET A 164 -11.75 4.46 13.16
N LEU A 165 -13.06 4.67 13.08
CA LEU A 165 -13.91 4.97 14.23
C LEU A 165 -14.32 3.63 14.88
N LYS A 166 -13.92 3.41 16.13
CA LYS A 166 -14.12 2.13 16.81
C LYS A 166 -15.40 2.08 17.64
N TRP A 167 -15.93 0.87 17.79
CA TRP A 167 -16.99 0.53 18.76
C TRP A 167 -18.30 1.29 18.57
N VAL A 168 -18.64 1.63 17.33
CA VAL A 168 -19.89 2.30 16.98
C VAL A 168 -21.07 1.35 17.19
N SER A 169 -22.03 1.73 18.02
CA SER A 169 -23.23 0.91 18.27
C SER A 169 -24.08 0.71 17.02
N TYR A 170 -24.68 -0.47 16.85
CA TYR A 170 -25.65 -0.69 15.77
C TYR A 170 -26.92 0.15 15.87
N LEU A 171 -27.20 0.68 17.06
CA LEU A 171 -28.35 1.54 17.29
C LEU A 171 -28.17 2.93 16.68
N ILE A 172 -26.94 3.33 16.37
CA ILE A 172 -26.64 4.59 15.70
C ILE A 172 -26.58 4.30 14.20
N LEU A 173 -27.38 5.02 13.41
CA LEU A 173 -27.39 4.83 11.95
C LEU A 173 -26.13 5.43 11.33
N ILE A 174 -25.68 4.87 10.21
CA ILE A 174 -24.48 5.38 9.53
C ILE A 174 -24.76 6.75 8.92
N GLU A 175 -26.01 7.00 8.54
CA GLU A 175 -26.50 8.27 8.03
C GLU A 175 -26.37 9.37 9.09
N ASP A 176 -26.81 9.13 10.32
CA ASP A 176 -26.69 10.10 11.43
C ASP A 176 -25.22 10.45 11.71
N ILE A 177 -24.35 9.44 11.71
CA ILE A 177 -22.90 9.61 11.89
C ILE A 177 -22.33 10.42 10.72
N SER A 178 -22.77 10.12 9.50
CA SER A 178 -22.33 10.81 8.29
C SER A 178 -22.73 12.28 8.33
N GLU A 179 -23.98 12.60 8.65
CA GLU A 179 -24.44 13.98 8.76
C GLU A 179 -23.63 14.75 9.81
N GLU A 180 -23.45 14.19 11.01
CA GLU A 180 -22.73 14.87 12.07
C GLU A 180 -21.23 15.05 11.77
N LEU A 181 -20.60 14.06 11.14
CA LEU A 181 -19.20 14.17 10.71
C LEU A 181 -19.04 15.23 9.61
N ASN A 182 -19.93 15.27 8.61
CA ASN A 182 -19.89 16.27 7.54
C ASN A 182 -20.17 17.69 8.05
N MET A 183 -20.90 17.85 9.16
CA MET A 183 -21.05 19.14 9.84
C MET A 183 -19.78 19.60 10.57
N LYS A 184 -18.93 18.66 10.99
CA LYS A 184 -17.72 18.93 11.78
C LYS A 184 -16.45 19.04 10.93
N PHE A 185 -16.41 18.29 9.84
CA PHE A 185 -15.23 18.07 9.03
C PHE A 185 -15.60 18.21 7.56
N GLU A 186 -15.08 19.25 6.90
CA GLU A 186 -15.40 19.54 5.50
C GLU A 186 -14.71 18.56 4.54
N SER A 187 -13.62 17.92 4.98
CA SER A 187 -12.78 17.11 4.10
C SER A 187 -13.15 15.62 4.09
N ILE A 188 -14.27 15.23 4.69
CA ILE A 188 -14.79 13.86 4.62
C ILE A 188 -15.04 13.47 3.16
N TYR A 189 -14.44 12.37 2.73
CA TYR A 189 -14.58 11.81 1.39
C TYR A 189 -15.59 10.68 1.34
N SER A 190 -15.47 9.72 2.26
CA SER A 190 -16.39 8.59 2.34
C SER A 190 -16.45 8.02 3.75
N ILE A 191 -17.58 7.41 4.10
CA ILE A 191 -17.78 6.70 5.37
C ILE A 191 -18.36 5.33 5.03
N GLN A 192 -17.75 4.27 5.56
CA GLN A 192 -18.22 2.91 5.32
C GLN A 192 -17.99 2.00 6.53
N GLU A 193 -18.79 0.94 6.64
CA GLU A 193 -18.53 -0.11 7.62
C GLU A 193 -17.32 -0.97 7.22
N ILE A 194 -16.49 -1.33 8.20
CA ILE A 194 -15.41 -2.30 7.99
C ILE A 194 -15.99 -3.71 8.10
N VAL A 195 -15.85 -4.50 7.04
CA VAL A 195 -16.30 -5.89 7.03
C VAL A 195 -15.41 -6.73 7.96
N GLY A 196 -16.03 -7.62 8.76
CA GLY A 196 -15.31 -8.54 9.65
C GLY A 196 -14.99 -7.97 11.04
N THR A 197 -15.20 -6.68 11.29
CA THR A 197 -15.10 -6.09 12.64
C THR A 197 -16.46 -6.06 13.37
N LYS A 198 -17.43 -6.78 12.82
CA LYS A 198 -18.80 -6.83 13.35
C LYS A 198 -18.83 -7.78 14.55
N ASN A 199 -19.28 -7.28 15.70
CA ASN A 199 -19.79 -8.13 16.77
C ASN A 199 -21.31 -7.90 16.92
N ASN A 200 -21.98 -8.53 17.88
CA ASN A 200 -23.44 -8.39 18.03
C ASN A 200 -23.91 -7.00 18.51
N ARG A 201 -23.01 -6.10 18.92
CA ARG A 201 -23.35 -4.82 19.58
C ARG A 201 -22.76 -3.60 18.89
N SER A 202 -21.62 -3.76 18.23
CA SER A 202 -20.85 -2.67 17.65
C SER A 202 -20.19 -3.06 16.32
N ARG A 203 -19.87 -2.02 15.57
CA ARG A 203 -19.11 -2.05 14.32
C ARG A 203 -17.98 -1.02 14.37
N ASN A 204 -17.01 -1.18 13.49
CA ASN A 204 -16.03 -0.13 13.22
C ASN A 204 -16.35 0.49 11.87
N LEU A 205 -16.14 1.80 11.76
CA LEU A 205 -16.32 2.54 10.53
C LEU A 205 -14.96 2.98 10.01
N ARG A 206 -14.77 2.89 8.71
CA ARG A 206 -13.69 3.53 7.98
C ARG A 206 -14.20 4.87 7.48
N ILE A 207 -13.41 5.91 7.74
CA ILE A 207 -13.70 7.27 7.30
C ILE A 207 -12.50 7.74 6.49
N ASP A 208 -12.74 8.16 5.25
CA ASP A 208 -11.71 8.67 4.34
C ASP A 208 -11.70 10.21 4.40
N ILE A 209 -10.52 10.81 4.47
CA ILE A 209 -10.32 12.24 4.72
C ILE A 209 -9.39 12.82 3.66
N LYS A 210 -9.85 13.86 2.95
CA LYS A 210 -9.07 14.51 1.88
C LYS A 210 -7.95 15.37 2.44
N ASP A 211 -8.26 16.23 3.43
CA ASP A 211 -7.30 17.18 3.93
C ASP A 211 -6.28 16.51 4.86
N ARG A 212 -5.01 16.82 4.66
CA ARG A 212 -3.91 16.20 5.42
C ARG A 212 -3.85 16.69 6.84
N LYS A 213 -4.14 17.98 7.03
CA LYS A 213 -4.05 18.60 8.34
C LYS A 213 -5.20 18.09 9.20
N GLU A 214 -6.43 18.11 8.69
CA GLU A 214 -7.61 17.58 9.38
C GLU A 214 -7.45 16.09 9.73
N TYR A 215 -6.93 15.27 8.80
CA TYR A 215 -6.59 13.86 9.07
C TYR A 215 -5.63 13.70 10.27
N ASN A 216 -4.52 14.44 10.26
CA ASN A 216 -3.53 14.37 11.34
C ASN A 216 -4.10 14.90 12.66
N ASP A 217 -4.86 15.99 12.62
CA ASP A 217 -5.46 16.61 13.80
C ASP A 217 -6.45 15.65 14.47
N ILE A 218 -7.28 14.95 13.68
CA ILE A 218 -8.20 13.92 14.18
C ILE A 218 -7.43 12.74 14.80
N LEU A 219 -6.40 12.23 14.14
CA LEU A 219 -5.59 11.12 14.67
C LEU A 219 -4.84 11.49 15.95
N ASN A 220 -4.26 12.70 16.00
CA ASN A 220 -3.55 13.19 17.17
C ASN A 220 -4.49 13.36 18.38
N ASN A 221 -5.75 13.75 18.13
CA ASN A 221 -6.77 13.81 19.17
C ASN A 221 -7.22 12.42 19.64
N GLY A 222 -7.26 11.43 18.73
CA GLY A 222 -7.61 10.03 19.01
C GLY A 222 -9.07 9.79 19.41
N ILE A 223 -9.89 10.84 19.50
CA ILE A 223 -11.29 10.78 19.92
C ILE A 223 -12.11 11.75 19.07
N ILE A 224 -13.30 11.30 18.63
CA ILE A 224 -14.34 12.18 18.07
C ILE A 224 -15.57 12.08 18.97
N ASN A 225 -16.10 13.24 19.38
CA ASN A 225 -17.38 13.30 20.06
C ASN A 225 -18.49 13.43 19.01
N LEU A 226 -19.44 12.50 18.98
CA LEU A 226 -20.66 12.59 18.16
C LEU A 226 -21.90 12.44 19.06
N SER A 227 -22.82 13.40 18.99
CA SER A 227 -24.08 13.41 19.75
C SER A 227 -23.88 13.17 21.25
N GLY A 228 -22.80 13.73 21.82
CA GLY A 228 -22.43 13.58 23.24
C GLY A 228 -21.73 12.26 23.58
N THR A 229 -21.53 11.37 22.61
CA THR A 229 -20.81 10.11 22.77
C THR A 229 -19.38 10.24 22.24
N MET A 230 -18.40 9.83 23.04
CA MET A 230 -16.99 9.81 22.62
C MET A 230 -16.66 8.49 21.93
N PHE A 231 -16.11 8.57 20.73
CA PHE A 231 -15.65 7.44 19.94
C PHE A 231 -14.14 7.48 19.79
N ASN A 232 -13.49 6.35 20.00
CA ASN A 232 -12.07 6.22 19.76
C ASN A 232 -11.78 6.17 18.27
N VAL A 233 -10.70 6.84 17.87
CA VAL A 233 -10.20 6.90 16.51
C VAL A 233 -8.80 6.32 16.48
N ASP A 234 -8.53 5.50 15.48
CA ASP A 234 -7.19 5.02 15.16
C ASP A 234 -6.92 5.13 13.66
N GLU A 235 -5.66 4.99 13.27
CA GLU A 235 -5.30 4.84 11.86
C GLU A 235 -5.98 3.58 11.28
N TYR A 236 -6.54 3.71 10.07
CA TYR A 236 -7.06 2.56 9.37
C TYR A 236 -5.93 1.76 8.71
N LEU A 237 -5.61 0.62 9.30
CA LEU A 237 -4.66 -0.33 8.74
C LEU A 237 -5.41 -1.41 7.96
N PRO A 238 -5.27 -1.47 6.62
CA PRO A 238 -5.93 -2.50 5.83
C PRO A 238 -5.29 -3.86 6.15
N ALA A 239 -6.09 -4.93 6.09
CA ALA A 239 -5.53 -6.27 6.19
C ALA A 239 -4.49 -6.47 5.08
N PRO A 240 -3.29 -6.99 5.39
CA PRO A 240 -2.23 -7.16 4.39
C PRO A 240 -2.74 -8.08 3.27
N LYS A 241 -2.81 -7.56 2.04
CA LYS A 241 -3.19 -8.34 0.86
C LYS A 241 -1.98 -9.12 0.35
N LEU A 242 -1.56 -10.12 1.11
CA LEU A 242 -0.53 -11.05 0.64
C LEU A 242 -1.17 -12.02 -0.36
N LEU A 243 -0.90 -11.80 -1.65
CA LEU A 243 -1.22 -12.78 -2.68
C LEU A 243 -0.23 -13.96 -2.54
N ILE A 244 -0.59 -14.97 -1.78
CA ILE A 244 0.22 -16.18 -1.64
C ILE A 244 -0.17 -17.18 -2.73
N CYS A 245 0.80 -17.56 -3.57
CA CYS A 245 0.60 -18.56 -4.60
C CYS A 245 0.25 -19.91 -3.97
N THR A 246 -0.88 -20.49 -4.33
CA THR A 246 -1.30 -21.78 -3.76
C THR A 246 -0.49 -22.99 -4.23
N ARG A 247 0.44 -22.81 -5.20
CA ARG A 247 1.32 -23.86 -5.71
C ARG A 247 2.67 -23.93 -4.99
N CYS A 248 3.31 -22.78 -4.77
CA CYS A 248 4.65 -22.69 -4.20
C CYS A 248 4.68 -21.98 -2.83
N ASN A 249 3.53 -21.46 -2.38
CA ASN A 249 3.37 -20.63 -1.18
C ASN A 249 4.26 -19.38 -1.15
N TYR A 250 4.81 -18.98 -2.30
CA TYR A 250 5.55 -17.75 -2.47
C TYR A 250 4.59 -16.57 -2.68
N PRO A 251 4.85 -15.40 -2.10
CA PRO A 251 4.05 -14.19 -2.31
C PRO A 251 4.17 -13.62 -3.74
N GLY A 252 3.21 -12.80 -4.15
CA GLY A 252 3.32 -11.93 -5.33
C GLY A 252 2.88 -12.54 -6.66
N HIS A 253 2.35 -13.77 -6.70
CA HIS A 253 1.81 -14.33 -7.95
C HIS A 253 0.69 -15.37 -7.74
N VAL A 254 -0.10 -15.59 -8.80
CA VAL A 254 -1.14 -16.64 -8.82
C VAL A 254 -0.61 -17.95 -9.39
N LYS A 255 -1.21 -19.08 -9.00
CA LYS A 255 -0.85 -20.44 -9.47
C LYS A 255 -0.69 -20.55 -10.98
N LYS A 256 -1.49 -19.82 -11.77
CA LYS A 256 -1.46 -19.86 -13.25
C LYS A 256 -0.18 -19.32 -13.87
N VAL A 257 0.51 -18.38 -13.20
CA VAL A 257 1.76 -17.76 -13.68
C VAL A 257 2.98 -18.19 -12.86
N CYS A 258 2.83 -19.24 -12.05
CA CYS A 258 3.88 -19.73 -11.17
C CYS A 258 4.96 -20.46 -11.98
N THR A 259 6.15 -19.86 -12.06
CA THR A 259 7.38 -20.45 -12.62
C THR A 259 8.17 -21.25 -11.59
N ASN A 260 7.88 -21.07 -10.30
CA ASN A 260 8.62 -21.65 -9.18
C ASN A 260 8.05 -23.03 -8.82
N SER A 261 8.02 -23.97 -9.77
CA SER A 261 7.48 -25.31 -9.52
C SER A 261 8.31 -26.16 -8.57
N GLU A 262 9.56 -25.79 -8.33
CA GLU A 262 10.53 -26.54 -7.52
C GLU A 262 10.68 -25.97 -6.10
N CYS A 263 10.01 -24.85 -5.80
CA CYS A 263 10.01 -24.23 -4.50
C CYS A 263 8.60 -24.42 -3.91
N ASP A 264 8.45 -25.17 -2.82
CA ASP A 264 7.21 -25.23 -2.06
C ASP A 264 7.52 -24.76 -0.64
N LEU A 265 7.29 -23.47 -0.37
CA LEU A 265 7.53 -22.94 0.96
C LEU A 265 6.49 -23.45 1.94
N CYS A 266 6.89 -23.70 3.19
CA CYS A 266 5.94 -23.94 4.26
C CYS A 266 5.13 -22.67 4.51
N ARG A 267 3.79 -22.78 4.50
CA ARG A 267 2.90 -21.64 4.78
C ARG A 267 3.03 -21.07 6.20
N ARG A 268 3.64 -21.84 7.11
CA ARG A 268 3.75 -21.47 8.53
C ARG A 268 5.06 -20.74 8.85
N CYS A 269 6.19 -21.22 8.33
CA CYS A 269 7.51 -20.61 8.61
C CYS A 269 8.22 -20.00 7.39
N GLY A 270 7.73 -20.23 6.17
CA GLY A 270 8.33 -19.69 4.94
C GLY A 270 9.58 -20.42 4.43
N GLU A 271 10.00 -21.53 5.06
CA GLU A 271 11.16 -22.34 4.64
C GLU A 271 10.79 -23.39 3.58
N ASP A 272 11.76 -23.84 2.77
CA ASP A 272 11.54 -24.80 1.66
C ASP A 272 11.18 -26.21 2.18
N LYS A 273 10.08 -26.80 1.69
CA LYS A 273 9.64 -28.15 2.04
C LYS A 273 10.48 -29.27 1.43
N ASN A 274 11.50 -28.97 0.63
CA ASN A 274 12.33 -29.98 -0.03
C ASN A 274 13.02 -31.00 0.92
N ASN A 275 12.95 -30.81 2.25
CA ASN A 275 13.22 -31.85 3.24
C ASN A 275 11.95 -32.27 4.02
N ASP A 276 11.06 -33.04 3.39
CA ASP A 276 9.90 -33.70 4.04
C ASP A 276 10.28 -34.55 5.29
N LYS A 277 11.57 -34.88 5.47
CA LYS A 277 12.09 -35.60 6.65
C LYS A 277 12.61 -34.70 7.78
N ASP A 278 12.95 -33.43 7.49
CA ASP A 278 13.48 -32.50 8.49
C ASP A 278 12.48 -31.41 8.89
N HIS A 279 11.37 -31.27 8.16
CA HIS A 279 10.33 -30.30 8.48
C HIS A 279 9.38 -30.80 9.58
N LYS A 280 9.95 -31.10 10.76
CA LYS A 280 9.18 -31.44 11.96
C LYS A 280 8.43 -30.21 12.45
N GLU A 281 7.11 -30.32 12.43
CA GLU A 281 6.13 -29.54 13.22
C GLU A 281 6.49 -28.05 13.41
N CYS A 282 6.06 -27.20 12.48
CA CYS A 282 5.89 -25.78 12.77
C CYS A 282 4.78 -25.62 13.83
N GLU A 283 5.15 -25.67 15.11
CA GLU A 283 4.29 -25.32 16.23
C GLU A 283 3.89 -23.84 16.13
N ILE A 284 2.60 -23.54 16.32
CA ILE A 284 2.11 -22.17 16.31
C ILE A 284 2.27 -21.63 17.74
N CYS A 285 3.32 -20.85 17.95
CA CYS A 285 3.60 -20.28 19.26
C CYS A 285 3.07 -18.84 19.38
N CYS A 286 2.64 -18.47 20.58
CA CYS A 286 2.29 -17.09 20.90
C CYS A 286 3.55 -16.21 20.86
N HIS A 287 3.51 -15.15 20.06
CA HIS A 287 4.63 -14.22 19.88
C HIS A 287 5.15 -13.60 21.21
N HIS A 288 4.30 -13.46 22.22
CA HIS A 288 4.69 -12.84 23.49
C HIS A 288 5.40 -13.77 24.47
N CYS A 289 5.29 -15.10 24.33
CA CYS A 289 5.81 -16.03 25.32
C CYS A 289 6.42 -17.31 24.73
N GLY A 290 6.40 -17.50 23.42
CA GLY A 290 6.88 -18.71 22.76
C GLY A 290 6.04 -19.97 23.04
N GLY A 291 4.95 -19.86 23.80
CA GLY A 291 4.11 -20.99 24.20
C GLY A 291 3.03 -21.37 23.18
N ASN A 292 2.69 -22.65 23.12
CA ASN A 292 1.62 -23.18 22.28
C ASN A 292 0.26 -23.01 23.00
N HIS A 293 -0.46 -21.92 22.73
CA HIS A 293 -1.71 -21.55 23.42
C HIS A 293 -2.98 -21.83 22.61
N LEU A 294 -2.83 -22.41 21.42
CA LEU A 294 -3.95 -22.86 20.61
C LEU A 294 -4.35 -24.28 21.03
N SER A 295 -4.98 -24.37 22.20
CA SER A 295 -5.81 -25.50 22.63
C SER A 295 -7.27 -25.08 22.66
#